data_AF-A0A834YN13-F1
#
_entry.id   AF-A0A834YN13-F1
#
_cell.length_a   1.000
_cell.length_b   1.000
_cell.length_c   1.000
_cell.angle_alpha   90.00
_cell.angle_beta   90.00
_cell.angle_gamma   90.00
#
_symmetry.space_group_name_H-M   'P 1'
#
loop_
_entity.id
_entity.type
_entity.pdbx_description
1 polymer ?
#
loop_
_entity_poly.entity_id
_entity_poly.type
_entity_poly.pdbx_seq_one_letter_code
_entity_poly.pdbx_strand_id
1 'polypeptide(L)'
;MSVTKLVVDPMLSFVTKVTAVKVALSSGSQDQKLDSVLAKPLKNQAFATPDKVAELVQKVNASIQQELPSVMAKMKLYLQNPSTRTILFKPIKTNIVEAHLQVQSLLKSEYSSEDIHSIGMVSVQDLQIQLDSLL
;
A
#
# COMPACT_ATOMS: atom_id res chain seq x y z
N MET A 1 10.81 7.57 -12.79
CA MET A 1 9.78 7.51 -11.71
C MET A 1 10.44 7.86 -10.40
N SER A 2 9.74 8.50 -9.46
CA SER A 2 10.24 8.70 -8.08
C SER A 2 10.31 7.34 -7.36
N VAL A 3 11.38 7.10 -6.58
CA VAL A 3 11.62 5.86 -5.81
C VAL A 3 10.41 5.47 -4.98
N THR A 4 9.81 6.46 -4.32
CA THR A 4 8.62 6.27 -3.50
C THR A 4 7.47 5.67 -4.30
N LYS A 5 7.21 6.21 -5.50
CA LYS A 5 6.16 5.68 -6.38
C LYS A 5 6.44 4.22 -6.71
N LEU A 6 7.67 3.86 -7.06
CA LEU A 6 8.03 2.48 -7.40
C LEU A 6 7.75 1.50 -6.24
N VAL A 7 7.98 1.93 -5.00
CA VAL A 7 7.72 1.12 -3.80
C VAL A 7 6.23 0.97 -3.52
N VAL A 8 5.45 2.06 -3.59
CA VAL A 8 4.04 2.06 -3.14
C VAL A 8 3.02 1.86 -4.28
N ASP A 9 3.45 1.82 -5.54
CA ASP A 9 2.56 1.72 -6.72
C ASP A 9 1.56 0.56 -6.61
N PRO A 10 1.92 -0.65 -6.16
CA PRO A 10 0.96 -1.74 -6.01
C PRO A 10 -0.20 -1.37 -5.07
N MET A 11 0.10 -0.76 -3.92
CA MET A 11 -0.92 -0.32 -2.95
C MET A 11 -1.80 0.79 -3.51
N LEU A 12 -1.20 1.80 -4.16
CA LEU A 12 -1.96 2.91 -4.74
C LEU A 12 -2.86 2.43 -5.89
N SER A 13 -2.35 1.53 -6.74
CA SER A 13 -3.12 0.91 -7.82
C SER A 13 -4.31 0.14 -7.26
N PHE A 14 -4.12 -0.63 -6.18
CA PHE A 14 -5.19 -1.33 -5.50
C PHE A 14 -6.26 -0.38 -4.94
N VAL A 15 -5.86 0.64 -4.17
CA VAL A 15 -6.80 1.65 -3.64
C VAL A 15 -7.57 2.36 -4.77
N THR A 16 -6.90 2.64 -5.89
CA THR A 16 -7.54 3.25 -7.07
C THR A 16 -8.58 2.32 -7.67
N LYS A 17 -8.26 1.03 -7.86
CA LYS A 17 -9.22 0.04 -8.37
C LYS A 17 -10.43 -0.09 -7.47
N VAL A 18 -10.22 -0.16 -6.15
CA VAL A 18 -11.31 -0.25 -5.18
C VAL A 18 -12.19 0.99 -5.18
N THR A 19 -11.58 2.17 -5.24
CA THR A 19 -12.33 3.44 -5.34
C THR A 19 -13.18 3.49 -6.61
N ALA A 20 -12.62 3.10 -7.76
CA ALA A 20 -13.36 3.05 -9.02
C ALA A 20 -14.56 2.10 -8.97
N VAL A 21 -14.41 0.92 -8.36
CA VAL A 21 -15.50 -0.04 -8.14
C VAL A 21 -16.58 0.55 -7.24
N LYS A 22 -16.21 1.17 -6.11
CA LYS A 22 -17.16 1.77 -5.19
C LYS A 22 -17.95 2.91 -5.86
N VAL A 23 -17.27 3.78 -6.62
CA VAL A 23 -17.91 4.86 -7.38
C VAL A 23 -18.87 4.30 -8.42
N ALA A 24 -18.48 3.27 -9.17
CA ALA A 24 -19.35 2.62 -10.16
C ALA A 24 -20.64 2.05 -9.53
N LEU A 25 -20.53 1.46 -8.34
CA LEU A 25 -21.69 0.94 -7.59
C LEU A 25 -22.62 2.04 -7.07
N SER A 26 -22.07 3.20 -6.69
CA SER A 26 -22.85 4.36 -6.25
C SER A 26 -23.52 5.12 -7.40
N SER A 27 -23.01 4.97 -8.62
CA SER A 27 -23.46 5.72 -9.81
C SER A 27 -24.50 4.98 -10.67
N GLY A 28 -24.71 3.68 -10.43
CA GLY A 28 -25.61 2.85 -11.24
C GLY A 28 -27.09 2.97 -10.86
N SER A 29 -27.93 3.30 -11.84
CA SER A 29 -29.40 3.27 -11.77
C SER A 29 -29.90 1.89 -11.28
N GLN A 30 -30.98 1.88 -10.48
CA GLN A 30 -31.47 0.72 -9.73
C GLN A 30 -31.79 -0.55 -10.57
N ASP A 31 -31.94 -0.46 -11.88
CA ASP A 31 -32.42 -1.57 -12.73
C ASP A 31 -31.36 -2.56 -13.25
N GLN A 32 -30.04 -2.33 -13.07
CA GLN A 32 -28.97 -3.25 -13.52
C GLN A 32 -28.23 -3.96 -12.38
N LYS A 33 -28.77 -3.89 -11.15
CA LYS A 33 -28.00 -4.13 -9.92
C LYS A 33 -27.78 -5.59 -9.53
N LEU A 34 -28.43 -6.56 -10.18
CA LEU A 34 -28.50 -7.93 -9.67
C LEU A 34 -27.48 -8.91 -10.29
N ASP A 35 -26.99 -8.66 -11.51
CA ASP A 35 -26.03 -9.57 -12.20
C ASP A 35 -24.63 -8.98 -12.44
N SER A 36 -24.38 -7.76 -11.96
CA SER A 36 -23.06 -7.12 -12.17
C SER A 36 -22.01 -7.78 -11.28
N VAL A 37 -20.94 -8.28 -11.90
CA VAL A 37 -19.73 -8.81 -11.23
C VAL A 37 -19.18 -7.82 -10.19
N LEU A 38 -19.44 -6.52 -10.36
CA LEU A 38 -19.03 -5.44 -9.47
C LEU A 38 -19.82 -5.37 -8.17
N ALA A 39 -21.06 -5.87 -8.13
CA ALA A 39 -21.92 -5.83 -6.94
C ALA A 39 -21.50 -6.87 -5.87
N LYS A 40 -20.53 -7.73 -6.19
CA LYS A 40 -19.96 -8.70 -5.25
C LYS A 40 -19.16 -7.97 -4.15
N PRO A 41 -19.17 -8.48 -2.90
CA PRO A 41 -18.31 -8.00 -1.82
C PRO A 41 -16.86 -7.87 -2.30
N LEU A 42 -16.13 -6.86 -1.83
CA LEU A 42 -14.79 -6.56 -2.34
C LEU A 42 -13.86 -7.78 -2.34
N LYS A 43 -13.88 -8.56 -1.25
CA LYS A 43 -13.10 -9.79 -1.11
C LYS A 43 -13.36 -10.88 -2.15
N ASN A 44 -14.50 -10.82 -2.85
CA ASN A 44 -14.89 -11.76 -3.90
C ASN A 44 -14.50 -11.25 -5.30
N GLN A 45 -13.94 -10.04 -5.41
CA GLN A 45 -13.42 -9.53 -6.67
C GLN A 45 -12.04 -10.14 -6.93
N ALA A 46 -11.78 -10.57 -8.16
CA ALA A 46 -10.58 -11.33 -8.51
C ALA A 46 -9.24 -10.62 -8.21
N PHE A 47 -9.24 -9.28 -8.11
CA PHE A 47 -8.05 -8.50 -7.77
C PHE A 47 -7.93 -8.19 -6.26
N ALA A 48 -8.93 -8.55 -5.46
CA ALA A 48 -9.09 -8.18 -4.06
C ALA A 48 -9.37 -9.40 -3.18
N THR A 49 -9.08 -10.61 -3.65
CA THR A 49 -9.09 -11.78 -2.76
C THR A 49 -8.00 -11.62 -1.69
N PRO A 50 -8.17 -12.18 -0.49
CA PRO A 50 -7.16 -12.10 0.57
C PRO A 50 -5.75 -12.49 0.08
N ASP A 51 -5.63 -13.57 -0.70
CA ASP A 51 -4.35 -14.01 -1.28
C ASP A 51 -3.73 -12.96 -2.21
N LYS A 52 -4.55 -12.28 -3.03
CA LYS A 52 -4.07 -11.24 -3.94
C LYS A 52 -3.61 -9.99 -3.21
N VAL A 53 -4.29 -9.64 -2.13
CA VAL A 53 -3.85 -8.55 -1.26
C VAL A 53 -2.57 -8.93 -0.51
N ALA A 54 -2.46 -10.18 -0.05
CA ALA A 54 -1.23 -10.69 0.59
C ALA A 54 -0.02 -10.61 -0.35
N GLU A 55 -0.18 -11.08 -1.60
CA GLU A 55 0.86 -10.98 -2.65
C GLU A 55 1.30 -9.52 -2.89
N LEU A 56 0.33 -8.61 -2.92
CA LEU A 56 0.58 -7.19 -3.06
C LEU A 56 1.38 -6.62 -1.88
N VAL A 57 1.00 -6.96 -0.64
CA VAL A 57 1.71 -6.52 0.58
C VAL A 57 3.13 -7.06 0.58
N GLN A 58 3.32 -8.34 0.25
CA GLN A 58 4.65 -8.95 0.13
C GLN A 58 5.51 -8.25 -0.92
N LYS A 59 4.94 -7.90 -2.07
CA LYS A 59 5.65 -7.18 -3.12
C LYS A 59 6.14 -5.80 -2.65
N VAL A 60 5.29 -5.05 -1.96
CA VAL A 60 5.68 -3.75 -1.40
C VAL A 60 6.76 -3.91 -0.33
N ASN A 61 6.63 -4.89 0.57
CA ASN A 61 7.64 -5.17 1.58
C ASN A 61 8.99 -5.53 0.96
N ALA A 62 8.99 -6.36 -0.10
CA ALA A 62 10.20 -6.68 -0.85
C ALA A 62 10.82 -5.43 -1.50
N SER A 63 10.01 -4.56 -2.12
CA SER A 63 10.49 -3.31 -2.70
C SER A 63 11.06 -2.36 -1.63
N ILE A 64 10.49 -2.28 -0.43
CA ILE A 64 11.06 -1.50 0.67
C ILE A 64 12.46 -2.01 1.02
N GLN A 65 12.63 -3.33 1.12
CA GLN A 65 13.90 -3.97 1.51
C GLN A 65 14.96 -3.94 0.41
N GLN A 66 14.57 -3.88 -0.87
CA GLN A 66 15.50 -3.89 -1.99
C GLN A 66 15.88 -2.48 -2.48
N GLU A 67 14.90 -1.58 -2.57
CA GLU A 67 15.08 -0.29 -3.23
C GLU A 67 15.58 0.80 -2.26
N LEU A 68 15.00 0.87 -1.06
CA LEU A 68 15.34 1.95 -0.13
C LEU A 68 16.79 1.88 0.38
N PRO A 69 17.34 0.70 0.75
CA PRO A 69 18.74 0.64 1.18
C PRO A 69 19.72 1.12 0.10
N SER A 70 19.46 0.79 -1.16
CA SER A 70 20.28 1.24 -2.30
C SER A 70 20.26 2.77 -2.44
N VAL A 71 19.08 3.38 -2.30
CA VAL A 71 18.92 4.83 -2.32
C VAL A 71 19.61 5.48 -1.14
N MET A 72 19.45 4.93 0.07
CA MET A 72 20.09 5.45 1.27
C MET A 72 21.61 5.32 1.22
N ALA A 73 22.15 4.25 0.66
CA ALA A 73 23.59 4.09 0.43
C ALA A 73 24.13 5.17 -0.49
N LYS A 74 23.43 5.48 -1.60
CA LYS A 74 23.81 6.58 -2.50
C LYS A 74 23.70 7.94 -1.82
N MET A 75 22.65 8.19 -1.03
CA MET A 75 22.52 9.42 -0.25
C MET A 75 23.65 9.56 0.76
N LYS A 76 24.04 8.49 1.45
CA LYS A 76 25.19 8.49 2.38
C LYS A 76 26.51 8.76 1.66
N LEU A 77 26.70 8.25 0.44
CA LEU A 77 27.90 8.47 -0.39
C LEU A 77 28.05 9.93 -0.83
N TYR A 78 26.96 10.55 -1.29
CA TYR A 78 27.02 11.88 -1.92
C TYR A 78 26.58 13.04 -1.02
N LEU A 79 25.82 12.78 0.06
CA LEU A 79 25.30 13.78 0.98
C LEU A 79 25.85 13.51 2.38
N GLN A 80 26.97 14.14 2.73
CA GLN A 80 27.64 13.92 4.02
C GLN A 80 26.83 14.43 5.21
N ASN A 81 26.03 15.49 5.04
CA ASN A 81 25.21 16.08 6.11
C ASN A 81 24.01 15.18 6.48
N PRO A 82 23.97 14.61 7.70
CA PRO A 82 22.86 13.76 8.14
C PRO A 82 21.50 14.44 8.12
N SER A 83 21.43 15.72 8.51
CA SER A 83 20.19 16.49 8.53
C SER A 83 19.61 16.64 7.13
N THR A 84 20.45 16.85 6.11
CA THR A 84 20.02 16.91 4.72
C THR A 84 19.45 15.57 4.26
N ARG A 85 20.08 14.44 4.62
CA ARG A 85 19.55 13.11 4.30
C ARG A 85 18.19 12.87 4.96
N THR A 86 18.03 13.24 6.22
CA THR A 86 16.76 13.12 6.96
C THR A 86 15.66 13.96 6.31
N ILE A 87 15.94 15.22 5.93
CA ILE A 87 14.98 16.09 5.25
C ILE A 87 14.49 15.46 3.94
N LEU A 88 15.40 14.87 3.16
CA LEU A 88 15.08 14.22 1.89
C LEU A 88 14.38 12.86 2.06
N PHE A 89 14.69 12.11 3.11
CA PHE A 89 14.05 10.82 3.40
C PHE A 89 12.64 10.97 3.99
N LYS A 90 12.37 12.06 4.72
CA LYS A 90 11.06 12.33 5.34
C LYS A 90 9.87 12.15 4.38
N PRO A 91 9.81 12.77 3.19
CA PRO A 91 8.69 12.56 2.26
C PRO A 91 8.60 11.12 1.76
N ILE A 92 9.72 10.39 1.62
CA ILE A 92 9.73 8.98 1.25
C ILE A 92 9.06 8.15 2.35
N LYS A 93 9.47 8.36 3.61
CA LYS A 93 8.89 7.70 4.78
C LYS A 93 7.39 7.99 4.90
N THR A 94 7.00 9.27 4.85
CA THR A 94 5.59 9.70 4.99
C THR A 94 4.71 9.02 3.96
N ASN A 95 5.08 9.05 2.68
CA ASN A 95 4.28 8.46 1.61
C ASN A 95 4.13 6.94 1.73
N ILE A 96 5.17 6.23 2.17
CA ILE A 96 5.11 4.77 2.41
C ILE A 96 4.13 4.46 3.54
N VAL A 97 4.25 5.19 4.66
CA VAL A 97 3.36 5.01 5.83
C VAL A 97 1.91 5.34 5.46
N GLU A 98 1.66 6.42 4.72
CA GLU A 98 0.33 6.80 4.27
C GLU A 98 -0.30 5.76 3.34
N ALA A 99 0.46 5.19 2.40
CA ALA A 99 -0.04 4.11 1.54
C ALA A 99 -0.45 2.87 2.35
N HIS A 100 0.33 2.49 3.37
CA HIS A 100 0.00 1.40 4.27
C HIS A 100 -1.26 1.71 5.09
N LEU A 101 -1.38 2.94 5.62
CA LEU A 101 -2.56 3.37 6.37
C LEU A 101 -3.84 3.32 5.54
N GLN A 102 -3.79 3.76 4.27
CA GLN A 102 -4.93 3.71 3.37
C GLN A 102 -5.40 2.28 3.13
N VAL A 103 -4.46 1.36 2.86
CA VAL A 103 -4.78 -0.06 2.68
C VAL A 103 -5.29 -0.67 3.99
N GLN A 104 -4.67 -0.43 5.14
CA GLN A 104 -5.16 -0.93 6.43
C GLN A 104 -6.58 -0.47 6.74
N SER A 105 -6.87 0.81 6.51
CA SER A 105 -8.21 1.38 6.71
C SER A 105 -9.23 0.67 5.82
N LEU A 106 -8.88 0.45 4.56
CA LEU A 106 -9.72 -0.28 3.62
C LEU A 106 -9.95 -1.74 4.07
N LEU A 107 -8.89 -2.44 4.48
CA LEU A 107 -8.99 -3.83 4.93
C LEU A 107 -9.91 -3.96 6.15
N LYS A 108 -9.77 -3.08 7.13
CA LYS A 108 -10.65 -3.03 8.31
C LYS A 108 -12.12 -2.79 7.97
N SER A 109 -12.41 -2.14 6.86
CA SER A 109 -13.79 -1.85 6.43
C SER A 109 -14.44 -2.95 5.60
N GLU A 110 -13.66 -3.77 4.89
CA GLU A 110 -14.19 -4.68 3.85
C GLU A 110 -13.88 -6.17 4.10
N TYR A 111 -12.99 -6.49 5.04
CA TYR A 111 -12.46 -7.84 5.27
C TYR A 111 -12.71 -8.28 6.72
N SER A 112 -12.83 -9.58 6.93
CA SER A 112 -12.95 -10.14 8.28
C SER A 112 -11.60 -10.11 9.01
N SER A 113 -11.62 -10.28 10.33
CA SER A 113 -10.39 -10.38 11.12
C SER A 113 -9.49 -11.55 10.69
N GLU A 114 -10.09 -12.65 10.24
CA GLU A 114 -9.37 -13.82 9.72
C GLU A 114 -8.68 -13.50 8.38
N ASP A 115 -9.39 -12.84 7.46
CA ASP A 115 -8.83 -12.38 6.19
C ASP A 115 -7.65 -11.42 6.42
N ILE A 116 -7.81 -10.45 7.35
CA ILE A 116 -6.76 -9.48 7.70
C ILE A 116 -5.53 -10.18 8.27
N HIS A 117 -5.73 -11.21 9.10
CA HIS A 117 -4.63 -12.01 9.64
C HIS A 117 -3.89 -12.76 8.53
N SER A 118 -4.62 -13.37 7.59
CA SER A 118 -4.05 -14.08 6.43
C SER A 118 -3.24 -13.17 5.50
N ILE A 119 -3.70 -11.92 5.30
CA ILE A 119 -3.01 -10.92 4.47
C ILE A 119 -1.62 -10.56 5.04
N GLY A 120 -1.42 -10.68 6.35
CA GLY A 120 -0.09 -10.52 6.97
C GLY A 120 0.48 -9.10 6.86
N MET A 121 -0.36 -8.07 7.04
CA MET A 121 0.08 -6.69 6.93
C MET A 121 0.94 -6.24 8.11
N VAL A 122 2.08 -5.62 7.83
CA VAL A 122 2.97 -5.06 8.87
C VAL A 122 2.26 -3.94 9.64
N SER A 123 2.48 -3.88 10.95
CA SER A 123 1.94 -2.79 11.76
C SER A 123 2.59 -1.46 11.36
N VAL A 124 1.86 -0.35 11.52
CA VAL A 124 2.40 0.99 11.22
C VAL A 124 3.57 1.35 12.15
N GLN A 125 3.62 0.77 13.34
CA GLN A 125 4.70 0.96 14.30
C GLN A 125 5.96 0.23 13.84
N ASP A 126 5.84 -1.05 13.50
CA ASP A 126 6.97 -1.85 13.00
C ASP A 126 7.51 -1.30 11.68
N LEU A 127 6.62 -0.86 10.78
CA LEU A 127 7.01 -0.20 9.54
C LEU A 127 7.82 1.08 9.79
N GLN A 128 7.41 1.90 10.76
CA GLN A 128 8.16 3.11 11.10
C GLN A 128 9.54 2.76 11.66
N ILE A 129 9.63 1.78 12.55
CA ILE A 129 10.91 1.30 13.10
C ILE A 129 11.82 0.79 11.98
N GLN A 130 11.28 -0.01 11.06
CA GLN A 130 12.01 -0.51 9.89
C GLN A 130 12.54 0.64 9.02
N LEU A 131 11.72 1.64 8.73
CA LEU A 131 12.13 2.79 7.91
C LEU A 131 13.15 3.68 8.63
N ASP A 132 13.02 3.86 9.94
CA ASP A 132 13.97 4.66 10.75
C ASP A 132 15.34 3.99 10.84
N SER A 133 15.40 2.65 10.77
CA SER A 133 16.68 1.92 10.73
C SER A 133 17.54 2.18 9.49
N LEU A 134 16.97 2.79 8.44
CA LEU A 134 17.67 3.07 7.18
C LEU A 134 18.50 4.37 7.20
N LEU A 135 18.25 5.25 8.17
CA LEU A 135 18.87 6.58 8.27
C LEU A 135 20.36 6.54 8.65
#